data_AF-A0A1I6SR99-F1
#
_entry.id   AF-A0A1I6SR99-F1
#
_cell.length_a   1.000
_cell.length_b   1.000
_cell.length_c   1.000
_cell.angle_alpha   90.00
_cell.angle_beta   90.00
_cell.angle_gamma   90.00
#
_symmetry.space_group_name_H-M   'P 1'
#
loop_
_entity.id
_entity.type
_entity.pdbx_description
1 polymer ?
#
loop_
_entity_poly.entity_id
_entity_poly.type
_entity_poly.pdbx_seq_one_letter_code
_entity_poly.pdbx_strand_id
1 'polypeptide(L)'
;MELIDENGNLFGVVNVIDALAIALALAVVVAGIAVVGVLGIGGGPAGNGDDGASSTETKYATLSLGTLSIDTAESITAGDEMTADDERLTITDVYATPTSSDTADVTVRAEVAATQREDGTVAFNGDQFAPGRNVSIQTDEYDVSGSVDVVESSTTTLSTTETEALFEDTVDQETAEQIRAGDESAVGNETVGTLESTSVYPIGDDRYRVTAGATLTTLETEDDVRYGQQPIESGATIPFATDSYTIEPTILETGTTDEPGEATTTTVEIDLDELSDREADLFEPGLTETTGGETRATITGVDREPATVVVKAEDGSLNEQAHPTKDDVTLTVELETRETDLGTEFKSETLRTGDTIYLDFGVTTVEERAWIVD
;
A
#
# COMPACT_ATOMS: atom_id res chain seq x y z
N MET A 1 10.55 9.39 -47.55
CA MET A 1 11.93 8.91 -47.74
C MET A 1 12.27 8.24 -46.43
N GLU A 2 12.40 6.92 -46.44
CA GLU A 2 12.58 6.14 -45.22
C GLU A 2 13.98 6.44 -44.66
N LEU A 3 14.05 6.87 -43.40
CA LEU A 3 15.30 7.36 -42.81
C LEU A 3 16.26 6.22 -42.44
N ILE A 4 15.71 5.01 -42.25
CA ILE A 4 16.43 3.80 -41.82
C ILE A 4 16.01 2.65 -42.74
N ASP A 5 16.96 1.91 -43.31
CA ASP A 5 16.69 0.73 -44.14
C ASP A 5 16.53 -0.56 -43.34
N GLU A 6 16.07 -1.62 -44.01
CA GLU A 6 15.84 -2.98 -43.46
C GLU A 6 17.09 -3.63 -42.84
N ASN A 7 18.27 -3.04 -43.05
CA ASN A 7 19.56 -3.49 -42.52
C ASN A 7 20.12 -2.58 -41.41
N GLY A 8 19.34 -1.59 -40.94
CA GLY A 8 19.73 -0.68 -39.86
C GLY A 8 20.74 0.40 -40.27
N ASN A 9 20.79 0.81 -41.54
CA ASN A 9 21.61 1.95 -41.98
C ASN A 9 20.80 3.24 -42.03
N LEU A 10 21.36 4.31 -41.47
CA LEU A 10 20.84 5.67 -41.55
C LEU A 10 21.27 6.29 -42.89
N PHE A 11 20.31 6.72 -43.70
CA PHE A 11 20.54 7.29 -45.05
C PHE A 11 21.34 6.41 -46.03
N GLY A 12 21.39 5.09 -45.84
CA GLY A 12 22.02 4.14 -46.76
C GLY A 12 23.54 4.23 -46.89
N VAL A 13 24.22 4.97 -46.00
CA VAL A 13 25.69 5.15 -46.03
C VAL A 13 26.35 4.84 -44.68
N VAL A 14 25.64 4.98 -43.56
CA VAL A 14 26.21 4.83 -42.21
C VAL A 14 25.35 3.88 -41.38
N ASN A 15 25.97 2.92 -40.68
CA ASN A 15 25.29 2.02 -39.78
C ASN A 15 24.73 2.81 -38.58
N VAL A 16 23.45 2.62 -38.23
CA VAL A 16 22.77 3.42 -37.20
C VAL A 16 23.42 3.26 -35.82
N ILE A 17 24.03 2.10 -35.55
CA ILE A 17 24.73 1.82 -34.29
C ILE A 17 25.99 2.68 -34.17
N ASP A 18 26.73 2.85 -35.27
CA ASP A 18 27.96 3.66 -35.29
C ASP A 18 27.63 5.17 -35.22
N ALA A 19 26.50 5.57 -35.83
CA ALA A 19 25.98 6.93 -35.70
C ALA A 19 25.56 7.27 -34.26
N LEU A 20 24.93 6.32 -33.55
CA LEU A 20 24.61 6.45 -32.12
C LEU A 20 25.86 6.49 -31.25
N ALA A 21 26.87 5.68 -31.53
CA ALA A 21 28.15 5.72 -30.80
C ALA A 21 28.89 7.05 -30.98
N ILE A 22 28.85 7.64 -32.18
CA ILE A 22 29.42 8.97 -32.45
C ILE A 22 28.59 10.07 -31.76
N ALA A 23 27.27 9.95 -31.75
CA ALA A 23 26.40 10.90 -31.03
C ALA A 23 26.64 10.83 -29.51
N LEU A 24 26.79 9.62 -28.95
CA LEU A 24 27.15 9.40 -27.55
C LEU A 24 28.54 9.98 -27.24
N ALA A 25 29.53 9.73 -28.11
CA ALA A 25 30.87 10.29 -27.95
C ALA A 25 30.86 11.83 -28.01
N LEU A 26 30.06 12.43 -28.90
CA LEU A 26 29.88 13.88 -28.95
C LEU A 26 29.18 14.43 -27.71
N ALA A 27 28.17 13.73 -27.17
CA ALA A 27 27.49 14.12 -25.93
C ALA A 27 28.45 14.10 -24.74
N VAL A 28 29.30 13.07 -24.64
CA VAL A 28 30.34 12.97 -23.60
C VAL A 28 31.41 14.06 -23.75
N VAL A 29 31.75 14.46 -24.99
CA VAL A 29 32.68 15.58 -25.22
C VAL A 29 32.06 16.93 -24.84
N VAL A 30 30.78 17.15 -25.09
CA VAL A 30 30.09 18.39 -24.68
C VAL A 30 29.93 18.45 -23.15
N ALA A 31 29.61 17.33 -22.49
CA ALA A 31 29.60 17.25 -21.02
C ALA A 31 31.01 17.39 -20.41
N GLY A 32 32.04 16.86 -21.08
CA GLY A 32 33.44 16.97 -20.63
C GLY A 32 34.06 18.36 -20.77
N ILE A 33 33.50 19.24 -21.61
CA ILE A 33 33.99 20.62 -21.77
C ILE A 33 33.53 21.52 -20.62
N ALA A 34 32.46 21.18 -19.88
CA ALA A 34 32.05 21.94 -18.70
C ALA A 34 32.98 21.73 -17.49
N VAL A 35 33.72 20.61 -17.42
CA VAL A 35 34.52 20.22 -16.25
C VAL A 35 35.97 20.76 -16.28
N VAL A 36 36.46 21.28 -17.41
CA VAL A 36 37.88 21.74 -17.54
C VAL A 36 38.04 23.25 -17.29
N GLY A 37 36.99 23.97 -16.88
CA GLY A 37 37.04 25.41 -16.60
C GLY A 37 37.78 25.82 -15.31
N VAL A 38 38.19 24.89 -14.44
CA VAL A 38 38.73 25.19 -13.09
C VAL A 38 40.20 24.75 -12.91
N LEU A 39 40.98 24.58 -13.99
CA LEU A 39 42.43 24.41 -13.86
C LEU A 39 43.18 25.63 -14.41
N GLY A 40 43.37 26.60 -13.51
CA GLY A 40 44.16 27.81 -13.74
C GLY A 40 45.60 27.49 -14.11
N ILE A 41 46.02 27.96 -15.29
CA ILE A 41 47.43 28.08 -15.67
C ILE A 41 47.73 29.56 -15.87
N GLY A 42 47.94 30.28 -14.77
CA GLY A 42 48.37 31.67 -14.75
C GLY A 42 49.68 31.80 -13.98
N GLY A 43 50.80 31.81 -14.70
CA GLY A 43 52.12 32.08 -14.11
C GLY A 43 52.32 33.57 -13.81
N GLY A 44 52.62 33.90 -12.55
CA GLY A 44 53.04 35.23 -12.09
C GLY A 44 53.19 35.26 -10.55
N PRO A 45 54.16 35.99 -9.96
CA PRO A 45 54.87 35.53 -8.76
C PRO A 45 54.21 35.90 -7.42
N ALA A 46 54.34 34.97 -6.47
CA ALA A 46 54.42 35.15 -5.02
C ALA A 46 53.65 36.34 -4.41
N GLY A 47 52.36 36.13 -4.16
CA GLY A 47 51.62 36.83 -3.12
C GLY A 47 51.32 35.86 -1.99
N ASN A 48 51.78 36.17 -0.78
CA ASN A 48 51.30 35.55 0.46
C ASN A 48 49.83 35.96 0.65
N GLY A 49 48.91 35.18 0.09
CA GLY A 49 47.48 35.21 0.38
C GLY A 49 47.13 33.90 1.06
N ASP A 50 46.84 33.99 2.35
CA ASP A 50 46.09 33.00 3.10
C ASP A 50 44.64 33.11 2.62
N ASP A 51 44.34 32.53 1.47
CA ASP A 51 42.97 32.40 0.98
C ASP A 51 42.52 30.98 1.35
N GLY A 52 41.86 30.87 2.51
CA GLY A 52 41.13 29.68 2.91
C GLY A 52 40.00 29.41 1.93
N ALA A 53 40.34 28.87 0.76
CA ALA A 53 39.36 28.42 -0.22
C ALA A 53 38.62 27.23 0.40
N SER A 54 37.40 27.48 0.86
CA SER A 54 36.40 26.46 1.11
C SER A 54 36.34 25.55 -0.12
N SER A 55 36.82 24.31 0.01
CA SER A 55 36.66 23.33 -1.06
C SER A 55 35.26 22.75 -0.97
N THR A 56 34.43 23.03 -1.97
CA THR A 56 33.13 22.36 -2.13
C THR A 56 33.35 20.90 -2.50
N GLU A 57 32.65 20.00 -1.83
CA GLU A 57 32.63 18.56 -2.12
C GLU A 57 31.20 18.15 -2.47
N THR A 58 31.06 17.31 -3.49
CA THR A 58 29.77 16.70 -3.84
C THR A 58 29.53 15.47 -2.98
N LYS A 59 28.40 15.45 -2.28
CA LYS A 59 27.85 14.31 -1.53
C LYS A 59 26.46 13.98 -2.04
N TYR A 60 25.95 12.83 -1.65
CA TYR A 60 24.56 12.46 -1.85
C TYR A 60 23.91 12.22 -0.52
N ALA A 61 22.63 12.58 -0.40
CA ALA A 61 21.88 12.37 0.81
C ALA A 61 20.47 11.87 0.53
N THR A 62 20.00 11.00 1.42
CA THR A 62 18.59 10.67 1.54
C THR A 62 17.98 11.60 2.58
N LEU A 63 16.93 12.32 2.19
CA LEU A 63 16.25 13.30 3.01
C LEU A 63 14.80 12.87 3.21
N SER A 64 14.36 12.75 4.46
CA SER A 64 12.95 12.58 4.78
C SER A 64 12.31 13.95 4.97
N LEU A 65 11.35 14.29 4.11
CA LEU A 65 10.61 15.55 4.19
C LEU A 65 9.34 15.42 5.05
N GLY A 66 9.07 14.21 5.55
CA GLY A 66 7.88 13.88 6.33
C GLY A 66 6.61 13.91 5.49
N THR A 67 5.48 14.12 6.16
CA THR A 67 4.16 14.17 5.54
C THR A 67 3.87 15.58 5.01
N LEU A 68 3.66 15.68 3.70
CA LEU A 68 3.32 16.91 2.97
C LEU A 68 1.91 16.81 2.39
N SER A 69 1.33 17.95 1.99
CA SER A 69 0.11 17.94 1.17
C SER A 69 0.40 17.32 -0.20
N ILE A 70 -0.56 16.62 -0.78
CA ILE A 70 -0.42 15.91 -2.06
C ILE A 70 0.04 16.87 -3.17
N ASP A 71 -0.53 18.08 -3.25
CA ASP A 71 -0.12 19.11 -4.22
C ASP A 71 1.38 19.46 -4.11
N THR A 72 1.91 19.51 -2.89
CA THR A 72 3.34 19.81 -2.66
C THR A 72 4.21 18.61 -2.96
N ALA A 73 3.76 17.40 -2.63
CA ALA A 73 4.47 16.17 -2.97
C ALA A 73 4.61 16.02 -4.50
N GLU A 74 3.57 16.34 -5.26
CA GLU A 74 3.57 16.32 -6.73
C GLU A 74 4.46 17.40 -7.36
N SER A 75 4.58 18.55 -6.72
CA SER A 75 5.48 19.63 -7.15
C SER A 75 6.96 19.32 -6.96
N ILE A 76 7.31 18.35 -6.10
CA ILE A 76 8.71 17.98 -5.84
C ILE A 76 9.15 16.96 -6.91
N THR A 77 10.10 17.34 -7.74
CA THR A 77 10.55 16.52 -8.88
C THR A 77 12.06 16.38 -8.96
N ALA A 78 12.50 15.30 -9.60
CA ALA A 78 13.92 15.13 -9.92
C ALA A 78 14.37 16.24 -10.90
N GLY A 79 15.43 16.95 -10.53
CA GLY A 79 15.96 18.12 -11.23
C GLY A 79 15.73 19.43 -10.48
N ASP A 80 14.88 19.45 -9.45
CA ASP A 80 14.66 20.64 -8.63
C ASP A 80 15.94 21.05 -7.89
N GLU A 81 16.24 22.34 -7.90
CA GLU A 81 17.50 22.89 -7.40
C GLU A 81 17.28 24.01 -6.39
N MET A 82 18.05 23.97 -5.30
CA MET A 82 18.26 25.07 -4.37
C MET A 82 19.74 25.47 -4.39
N THR A 83 20.01 26.78 -4.53
CA THR A 83 21.36 27.34 -4.48
C THR A 83 21.51 28.27 -3.27
N ALA A 84 22.62 28.13 -2.54
CA ALA A 84 23.01 29.01 -1.43
C ALA A 84 24.48 29.42 -1.58
N ASP A 85 24.73 30.66 -2.01
CA ASP A 85 26.08 31.14 -2.41
C ASP A 85 26.75 30.21 -3.45
N ASP A 86 27.83 29.52 -3.08
CA ASP A 86 28.56 28.55 -3.93
C ASP A 86 28.09 27.09 -3.71
N GLU A 87 27.13 26.87 -2.79
CA GLU A 87 26.58 25.56 -2.45
C GLU A 87 25.29 25.30 -3.24
N ARG A 88 25.04 24.02 -3.53
CA ARG A 88 23.88 23.58 -4.32
C ARG A 88 23.32 22.28 -3.79
N LEU A 89 22.00 22.19 -3.75
CA LEU A 89 21.25 20.97 -3.54
C LEU A 89 20.39 20.72 -4.78
N THR A 90 20.49 19.54 -5.36
CA THR A 90 19.68 19.12 -6.51
C THR A 90 18.99 17.81 -6.17
N ILE A 91 17.67 17.77 -6.26
CA ILE A 91 16.90 16.54 -6.09
C ILE A 91 17.17 15.64 -7.30
N THR A 92 17.61 14.42 -7.05
CA THR A 92 17.96 13.45 -8.09
C THR A 92 16.95 12.33 -8.21
N ASP A 93 16.16 12.09 -7.17
CA ASP A 93 15.14 11.04 -7.12
C ASP A 93 14.10 11.37 -6.04
N VAL A 94 12.86 10.92 -6.24
CA VAL A 94 11.73 11.20 -5.34
C VAL A 94 10.94 9.91 -5.13
N TYR A 95 10.69 9.59 -3.88
CA TYR A 95 9.78 8.52 -3.47
C TYR A 95 8.71 9.13 -2.58
N ALA A 96 7.48 9.14 -3.07
CA ALA A 96 6.33 9.72 -2.37
C ALA A 96 5.24 8.66 -2.21
N THR A 97 4.75 8.50 -0.98
CA THR A 97 3.74 7.48 -0.65
C THR A 97 2.49 8.16 -0.09
N PRO A 98 1.31 8.00 -0.72
CA PRO A 98 0.07 8.55 -0.20
C PRO A 98 -0.22 8.05 1.23
N THR A 99 -0.53 8.97 2.13
CA THR A 99 -1.01 8.66 3.49
C THR A 99 -2.51 8.94 3.63
N SER A 100 -3.06 9.77 2.75
CA SER A 100 -4.48 9.99 2.53
C SER A 100 -4.69 10.55 1.11
N SER A 101 -5.93 10.87 0.73
CA SER A 101 -6.21 11.59 -0.51
C SER A 101 -5.63 13.00 -0.56
N ASP A 102 -5.25 13.58 0.58
CA ASP A 102 -4.75 14.96 0.68
C ASP A 102 -3.26 15.05 1.07
N THR A 103 -2.64 13.94 1.46
CA THR A 103 -1.29 13.94 2.04
C THR A 103 -0.43 12.76 1.57
N ALA A 104 0.88 12.97 1.50
CA ALA A 104 1.86 11.94 1.18
C ALA A 104 3.12 12.08 2.03
N ASP A 105 3.73 10.95 2.40
CA ASP A 105 5.07 10.91 2.96
C ASP A 105 6.10 11.00 1.84
N VAL A 106 7.04 11.93 1.95
CA VAL A 106 8.01 12.21 0.88
C VAL A 106 9.44 11.97 1.35
N THR A 107 10.16 11.12 0.64
CA THR A 107 11.60 10.90 0.77
C THR A 107 12.26 11.25 -0.54
N VAL A 108 13.34 12.03 -0.49
CA VAL A 108 14.09 12.44 -1.69
C VAL A 108 15.54 12.02 -1.60
N ARG A 109 16.11 11.74 -2.77
CA ARG A 109 17.55 11.71 -2.96
C ARG A 109 18.02 13.05 -3.46
N ALA A 110 19.10 13.57 -2.88
CA ALA A 110 19.69 14.82 -3.30
C ALA A 110 21.20 14.69 -3.55
N GLU A 111 21.68 15.28 -4.63
CA GLU A 111 23.08 15.66 -4.81
C GLU A 111 23.32 16.99 -4.10
N VAL A 112 24.31 17.03 -3.21
CA VAL A 112 24.63 18.20 -2.40
C VAL A 112 26.09 18.59 -2.62
N ALA A 113 26.31 19.70 -3.32
CA ALA A 113 27.59 20.38 -3.40
C ALA A 113 27.73 21.30 -2.19
N ALA A 114 28.44 20.83 -1.18
CA ALA A 114 28.49 21.43 0.15
C ALA A 114 29.93 21.81 0.55
N THR A 115 30.08 22.82 1.41
CA THR A 115 31.40 23.25 1.89
C THR A 115 31.96 22.27 2.92
N GLN A 116 33.19 21.78 2.72
CA GLN A 116 33.92 21.08 3.76
C GLN A 116 34.60 22.08 4.70
N ARG A 117 34.32 21.97 6.00
CA ARG A 117 34.96 22.78 7.05
C ARG A 117 36.30 22.16 7.47
N GLU A 118 37.14 22.97 8.13
CA GLU A 118 38.47 22.56 8.61
C GLU A 118 38.44 21.37 9.59
N ASP A 119 37.32 21.15 10.28
CA ASP A 119 37.09 20.03 11.20
C ASP A 119 36.61 18.75 10.50
N GLY A 120 36.51 18.78 9.17
CA GLY A 120 36.03 17.68 8.33
C GLY A 120 34.51 17.55 8.25
N THR A 121 33.74 18.45 8.88
CA THR A 121 32.29 18.46 8.75
C THR A 121 31.85 19.08 7.43
N VAL A 122 30.75 18.57 6.88
CA VAL A 122 30.12 19.12 5.68
C VAL A 122 29.04 20.11 6.09
N ALA A 123 28.95 21.23 5.37
CA ALA A 123 28.01 22.30 5.63
C ALA A 123 27.18 22.62 4.39
N PHE A 124 25.89 22.89 4.58
CA PHE A 124 25.02 23.40 3.54
C PHE A 124 24.17 24.54 4.09
N ASN A 125 24.13 25.66 3.36
CA ASN A 125 23.48 26.91 3.74
C ASN A 125 23.89 27.40 5.15
N GLY A 126 25.17 27.23 5.50
CA GLY A 126 25.72 27.59 6.80
C GLY A 126 25.43 26.60 7.95
N ASP A 127 24.54 25.63 7.77
CA ASP A 127 24.23 24.60 8.76
C ASP A 127 25.06 23.33 8.56
N GLN A 128 25.22 22.54 9.62
CA GLN A 128 25.89 21.23 9.51
C GLN A 128 24.98 20.25 8.77
N PHE A 129 25.52 19.64 7.71
CA PHE A 129 24.83 18.65 6.89
C PHE A 129 25.27 17.25 7.31
N ALA A 130 24.47 16.61 8.17
CA ALA A 130 24.78 15.31 8.76
C ALA A 130 23.50 14.56 9.15
N PRO A 131 23.53 13.23 9.31
CA PRO A 131 22.38 12.45 9.76
C PRO A 131 21.70 13.01 11.02
N GLY A 132 20.37 13.00 11.03
CA GLY A 132 19.52 13.53 12.11
C GLY A 132 19.46 15.06 12.19
N ARG A 133 20.07 15.79 11.25
CA ARG A 133 19.98 17.25 11.17
C ARG A 133 18.85 17.68 10.25
N ASN A 134 18.21 18.79 10.62
CA ASN A 134 17.18 19.38 9.79
C ASN A 134 17.78 19.98 8.51
N VAL A 135 17.02 19.90 7.43
CA VAL A 135 17.30 20.54 6.15
C VAL A 135 16.05 21.29 5.70
N SER A 136 16.23 22.45 5.08
CA SER A 136 15.14 23.19 4.44
C SER A 136 15.45 23.31 2.96
N ILE A 137 14.47 23.02 2.12
CA ILE A 137 14.56 23.10 0.66
C ILE A 137 13.57 24.17 0.22
N GLN A 138 14.12 25.23 -0.38
CA GLN A 138 13.36 26.40 -0.82
C GLN A 138 13.55 26.58 -2.32
N THR A 139 12.47 26.47 -3.07
CA THR A 139 12.40 26.73 -4.51
C THR A 139 11.41 27.87 -4.77
N ASP A 140 11.23 28.24 -6.04
CA ASP A 140 10.17 29.19 -6.42
C ASP A 140 8.76 28.59 -6.27
N GLU A 141 8.65 27.26 -6.18
CA GLU A 141 7.38 26.51 -6.16
C GLU A 141 6.96 26.09 -4.74
N TYR A 142 7.92 25.73 -3.89
CA TYR A 142 7.64 25.24 -2.54
C TYR A 142 8.72 25.60 -1.51
N ASP A 143 8.34 25.55 -0.24
CA ASP A 143 9.22 25.70 0.92
C ASP A 143 8.91 24.55 1.90
N VAL A 144 9.83 23.59 1.98
CA VAL A 144 9.68 22.37 2.78
C VAL A 144 10.86 22.18 3.70
N SER A 145 10.64 21.47 4.80
CA SER A 145 11.69 21.13 5.76
C SER A 145 11.60 19.65 6.11
N GLY A 146 12.75 19.04 6.35
CA GLY A 146 12.89 17.63 6.63
C GLY A 146 14.13 17.33 7.47
N SER A 147 14.51 16.06 7.51
CA SER A 147 15.74 15.57 8.13
C SER A 147 16.65 14.89 7.11
N VAL A 148 17.96 15.01 7.33
CA VAL A 148 18.97 14.20 6.66
C VAL A 148 19.00 12.83 7.31
N ASP A 149 18.71 11.77 6.58
CA ASP A 149 18.74 10.41 7.11
C ASP A 149 20.10 9.77 6.90
N VAL A 150 20.61 9.86 5.67
CA VAL A 150 21.88 9.25 5.24
C VAL A 150 22.68 10.26 4.43
N VAL A 151 24.00 10.24 4.58
CA VAL A 151 24.95 10.99 3.72
C VAL A 151 26.01 10.02 3.21
N GLU A 152 26.16 9.96 1.90
CA GLU A 152 27.01 9.01 1.19
C GLU A 152 27.65 9.66 -0.06
N SER A 153 28.51 8.93 -0.76
CA SER A 153 29.47 9.54 -1.70
C SER A 153 29.18 9.30 -3.19
N SER A 154 28.21 8.46 -3.57
CA SER A 154 28.08 8.08 -4.99
C SER A 154 26.70 7.71 -5.53
N THR A 155 25.71 7.36 -4.68
CA THR A 155 24.42 6.87 -5.21
C THR A 155 23.50 8.05 -5.54
N THR A 156 22.97 8.08 -6.76
CA THR A 156 22.12 9.18 -7.25
C THR A 156 20.63 8.86 -7.16
N THR A 157 20.26 7.62 -6.86
CA THR A 157 18.88 7.14 -6.80
C THR A 157 18.58 6.56 -5.43
N LEU A 158 17.30 6.52 -5.08
CA LEU A 158 16.81 5.71 -3.96
C LEU A 158 16.88 4.23 -4.36
N SER A 159 17.10 3.35 -3.38
CA SER A 159 17.02 1.91 -3.60
C SER A 159 15.57 1.51 -3.36
N THR A 160 14.86 1.07 -4.40
CA THR A 160 13.48 0.62 -4.28
C THR A 160 13.33 -0.80 -4.80
N THR A 161 12.45 -1.57 -4.16
CA THR A 161 12.07 -2.91 -4.59
C THR A 161 10.55 -3.07 -4.59
N GLU A 162 10.06 -3.95 -5.45
CA GLU A 162 8.69 -4.46 -5.34
C GLU A 162 8.61 -5.42 -4.16
N THR A 163 7.61 -5.22 -3.31
CA THR A 163 7.31 -6.05 -2.16
C THR A 163 5.84 -6.42 -2.18
N GLU A 164 5.56 -7.72 -2.17
CA GLU A 164 4.20 -8.23 -2.05
C GLU A 164 3.78 -8.26 -0.57
N ALA A 165 2.57 -7.83 -0.28
CA ALA A 165 2.00 -7.90 1.06
C ALA A 165 0.51 -8.26 1.00
N LEU A 166 0.10 -9.18 1.86
CA LEU A 166 -1.28 -9.46 2.16
C LEU A 166 -1.65 -8.75 3.45
N PHE A 167 -2.74 -7.98 3.43
CA PHE A 167 -3.17 -7.22 4.59
C PHE A 167 -4.68 -7.30 4.82
N GLU A 168 -5.09 -6.97 6.04
CA GLU A 168 -6.48 -7.00 6.50
C GLU A 168 -6.87 -5.67 7.14
N ASP A 169 -8.10 -5.22 6.89
CA ASP A 169 -8.73 -4.10 7.59
C ASP A 169 -10.22 -4.38 7.86
N THR A 170 -10.82 -3.63 8.77
CA THR A 170 -12.28 -3.57 8.95
C THR A 170 -12.79 -2.18 8.62
N VAL A 171 -13.65 -2.09 7.61
CA VAL A 171 -14.17 -0.84 7.06
C VAL A 171 -15.71 -0.78 7.09
N ASP A 172 -16.25 0.40 6.81
CA ASP A 172 -17.69 0.61 6.63
C ASP A 172 -18.18 0.18 5.23
N GLN A 173 -19.50 0.18 5.01
CA GLN A 173 -20.09 -0.21 3.74
C GLN A 173 -19.60 0.67 2.57
N GLU A 174 -19.54 1.99 2.78
CA GLU A 174 -19.17 2.95 1.73
C GLU A 174 -17.76 2.68 1.21
N THR A 175 -16.82 2.39 2.10
CA THR A 175 -15.43 2.05 1.75
C THR A 175 -15.36 0.65 1.11
N ALA A 176 -16.06 -0.33 1.68
CA ALA A 176 -16.10 -1.70 1.16
C ALA A 176 -16.60 -1.79 -0.30
N GLU A 177 -17.57 -0.95 -0.69
CA GLU A 177 -18.10 -0.90 -2.06
C GLU A 177 -17.17 -0.23 -3.08
N GLN A 178 -16.15 0.50 -2.60
CA GLN A 178 -15.19 1.21 -3.42
C GLN A 178 -13.94 0.38 -3.75
N ILE A 179 -13.49 -0.45 -2.80
CA ILE A 179 -12.27 -1.26 -2.93
C ILE A 179 -12.41 -2.29 -4.04
N ARG A 180 -11.45 -2.32 -4.97
CA ARG A 180 -11.37 -3.27 -6.08
C ARG A 180 -9.93 -3.69 -6.35
N ALA A 181 -9.78 -4.92 -6.83
CA ALA A 181 -8.53 -5.33 -7.46
C ALA A 181 -8.23 -4.43 -8.68
N GLY A 182 -6.98 -4.00 -8.79
CA GLY A 182 -6.48 -3.03 -9.75
C GLY A 182 -6.49 -1.59 -9.25
N ASP A 183 -6.98 -1.31 -8.04
CA ASP A 183 -6.91 0.03 -7.46
C ASP A 183 -5.45 0.40 -7.14
N GLU A 184 -5.07 1.63 -7.49
CA GLU A 184 -3.70 2.13 -7.42
C GLU A 184 -3.56 3.20 -6.32
N SER A 185 -2.45 3.10 -5.57
CA SER A 185 -1.96 4.13 -4.67
C SER A 185 -0.84 4.88 -5.39
N ALA A 186 -1.07 6.16 -5.70
CA ALA A 186 -0.19 6.96 -6.54
C ALA A 186 -0.05 8.41 -6.06
N VAL A 187 1.11 9.02 -6.38
CA VAL A 187 1.33 10.47 -6.27
C VAL A 187 1.65 10.99 -7.66
N GLY A 188 0.83 11.90 -8.20
CA GLY A 188 0.95 12.35 -9.58
C GLY A 188 0.80 11.21 -10.59
N ASN A 189 1.89 10.86 -11.28
CA ASN A 189 1.91 9.75 -12.25
C ASN A 189 2.74 8.54 -11.76
N GLU A 190 3.19 8.55 -10.51
CA GLU A 190 4.00 7.49 -9.94
C GLU A 190 3.14 6.57 -9.07
N THR A 191 2.98 5.33 -9.50
CA THR A 191 2.24 4.30 -8.75
C THR A 191 3.20 3.63 -7.78
N VAL A 192 2.89 3.73 -6.49
CA VAL A 192 3.69 3.11 -5.42
C VAL A 192 3.02 1.87 -4.84
N GLY A 193 1.77 1.59 -5.16
CA GLY A 193 1.13 0.33 -4.79
C GLY A 193 -0.07 0.02 -5.66
N THR A 194 -0.31 -1.27 -5.89
CA THR A 194 -1.46 -1.78 -6.63
C THR A 194 -2.10 -2.91 -5.85
N LEU A 195 -3.43 -2.89 -5.71
CA LEU A 195 -4.18 -4.03 -5.17
C LEU A 195 -4.26 -5.12 -6.24
N GLU A 196 -3.61 -6.25 -6.03
CA GLU A 196 -3.64 -7.40 -6.95
C GLU A 196 -4.87 -8.28 -6.72
N SER A 197 -5.30 -8.41 -5.45
CA SER A 197 -6.44 -9.21 -5.04
C SER A 197 -7.23 -8.51 -3.93
N THR A 198 -8.54 -8.72 -3.90
CA THR A 198 -9.42 -8.15 -2.88
C THR A 198 -10.55 -9.12 -2.55
N SER A 199 -10.73 -9.41 -1.28
CA SER A 199 -11.86 -10.16 -0.73
C SER A 199 -12.54 -9.33 0.33
N VAL A 200 -13.85 -9.11 0.15
CA VAL A 200 -14.67 -8.31 1.07
C VAL A 200 -15.73 -9.22 1.70
N TYR A 201 -15.79 -9.21 3.03
CA TYR A 201 -16.66 -10.07 3.82
C TYR A 201 -17.51 -9.25 4.80
N PRO A 202 -18.84 -9.34 4.76
CA PRO A 202 -19.68 -8.71 5.76
C PRO A 202 -19.52 -9.47 7.09
N ILE A 203 -19.22 -8.75 8.17
CA ILE A 203 -18.97 -9.33 9.51
C ILE A 203 -19.88 -8.70 10.59
N GLY A 204 -20.88 -7.93 10.16
CA GLY A 204 -21.83 -7.25 11.00
C GLY A 204 -22.54 -6.14 10.24
N ASP A 205 -23.50 -5.49 10.90
CA ASP A 205 -24.17 -4.31 10.34
C ASP A 205 -23.15 -3.20 10.07
N ASP A 206 -23.06 -2.76 8.81
CA ASP A 206 -22.15 -1.70 8.34
C ASP A 206 -20.67 -1.96 8.69
N ARG A 207 -20.29 -3.24 8.78
CA ARG A 207 -18.92 -3.66 9.09
C ARG A 207 -18.46 -4.75 8.12
N TYR A 208 -17.39 -4.46 7.41
CA TYR A 208 -16.82 -5.36 6.41
C TYR A 208 -15.36 -5.61 6.73
N ARG A 209 -14.97 -6.87 6.73
CA ARG A 209 -13.57 -7.27 6.72
C ARG A 209 -13.10 -7.28 5.28
N VAL A 210 -11.99 -6.60 5.03
CA VAL A 210 -11.33 -6.58 3.73
C VAL A 210 -9.99 -7.26 3.89
N THR A 211 -9.75 -8.28 3.08
CA THR A 211 -8.43 -8.87 2.90
C THR A 211 -7.98 -8.52 1.50
N ALA A 212 -6.82 -7.90 1.35
CA ALA A 212 -6.30 -7.51 0.05
C ALA A 212 -4.81 -7.79 -0.06
N GLY A 213 -4.42 -8.33 -1.20
CA GLY A 213 -3.02 -8.49 -1.58
C GLY A 213 -2.58 -7.32 -2.45
N ALA A 214 -1.41 -6.76 -2.18
CA ALA A 214 -0.86 -5.66 -2.94
C ALA A 214 0.60 -5.89 -3.31
N THR A 215 0.98 -5.40 -4.49
CA THR A 215 2.37 -5.19 -4.87
C THR A 215 2.72 -3.73 -4.59
N LEU A 216 3.70 -3.51 -3.72
CA LEU A 216 4.12 -2.20 -3.24
C LEU A 216 5.53 -1.88 -3.75
N THR A 217 5.75 -0.68 -4.26
CA THR A 217 7.10 -0.12 -4.43
C THR A 217 7.56 0.39 -3.07
N THR A 218 8.64 -0.17 -2.56
CA THR A 218 9.13 0.04 -1.19
C THR A 218 10.56 0.54 -1.19
N LEU A 219 10.91 1.37 -0.21
CA LEU A 219 12.28 1.88 -0.02
C LEU A 219 13.12 0.86 0.74
N GLU A 220 14.25 0.45 0.17
CA GLU A 220 15.25 -0.37 0.84
C GLU A 220 16.27 0.52 1.55
N THR A 221 16.42 0.27 2.85
CA THR A 221 17.48 0.88 3.67
C THR A 221 18.51 -0.18 4.07
N GLU A 222 19.60 0.22 4.73
CA GLU A 222 20.57 -0.75 5.26
C GLU A 222 19.97 -1.68 6.34
N ASP A 223 18.91 -1.23 7.02
CA ASP A 223 18.34 -1.89 8.19
C ASP A 223 17.04 -2.66 7.87
N ASP A 224 16.19 -2.12 6.98
CA ASP A 224 14.86 -2.66 6.69
C ASP A 224 14.24 -2.13 5.37
N VAL A 225 13.09 -2.70 4.98
CA VAL A 225 12.27 -2.32 3.81
C VAL A 225 11.03 -1.56 4.28
N ARG A 226 10.74 -0.40 3.69
CA ARG A 226 9.66 0.49 4.13
C ARG A 226 8.70 0.89 3.01
N TYR A 227 7.44 1.11 3.38
CA TYR A 227 6.45 1.78 2.55
C TYR A 227 6.11 3.12 3.20
N GLY A 228 6.44 4.22 2.52
CA GLY A 228 6.53 5.55 3.15
C GLY A 228 7.48 5.52 4.35
N GLN A 229 6.95 5.82 5.54
CA GLN A 229 7.71 5.77 6.80
C GLN A 229 7.57 4.45 7.57
N GLN A 230 6.72 3.52 7.13
CA GLN A 230 6.40 2.30 7.88
C GLN A 230 7.22 1.09 7.40
N PRO A 231 7.75 0.26 8.30
CA PRO A 231 8.41 -0.99 7.91
C PRO A 231 7.39 -2.00 7.35
N ILE A 232 7.82 -2.78 6.36
CA ILE A 232 7.04 -3.89 5.81
C ILE A 232 7.35 -5.16 6.61
N GLU A 233 6.53 -5.41 7.63
CA GLU A 233 6.60 -6.58 8.48
C GLU A 233 5.19 -7.01 8.94
N SER A 234 5.01 -8.32 9.20
CA SER A 234 3.73 -8.84 9.71
C SER A 234 3.34 -8.15 11.02
N GLY A 235 2.10 -7.68 11.09
CA GLY A 235 1.54 -6.92 12.20
C GLY A 235 1.77 -5.41 12.12
N ALA A 236 2.54 -4.90 11.15
CA ALA A 236 2.65 -3.47 10.92
C ALA A 236 1.39 -2.91 10.25
N THR A 237 1.05 -1.67 10.58
CA THR A 237 -0.05 -0.94 9.93
C THR A 237 0.53 0.03 8.91
N ILE A 238 0.02 0.00 7.69
CA ILE A 238 0.44 0.90 6.62
C ILE A 238 -0.76 1.65 6.08
N PRO A 239 -0.64 2.93 5.70
CA PRO A 239 -1.70 3.60 4.96
C PRO A 239 -1.71 3.08 3.53
N PHE A 240 -2.89 2.77 2.99
CA PHE A 240 -3.09 2.58 1.55
C PHE A 240 -4.17 3.55 1.11
N ALA A 241 -3.77 4.60 0.38
CA ALA A 241 -4.67 5.66 -0.05
C ALA A 241 -4.75 5.71 -1.58
N THR A 242 -5.98 5.84 -2.07
CA THR A 242 -6.31 6.09 -3.47
C THR A 242 -6.98 7.47 -3.57
N ASP A 243 -7.35 7.88 -4.78
CA ASP A 243 -8.16 9.10 -4.97
C ASP A 243 -9.55 9.03 -4.32
N SER A 244 -10.04 7.81 -4.05
CA SER A 244 -11.43 7.58 -3.61
C SER A 244 -11.55 7.21 -2.14
N TYR A 245 -10.55 6.53 -1.56
CA TYR A 245 -10.61 6.06 -0.19
C TYR A 245 -9.22 5.97 0.45
N THR A 246 -9.18 5.81 1.76
CA THR A 246 -7.96 5.50 2.51
C THR A 246 -8.29 4.43 3.54
N ILE A 247 -7.45 3.40 3.59
CA ILE A 247 -7.50 2.34 4.60
C ILE A 247 -6.17 2.31 5.36
N GLU A 248 -6.20 1.82 6.60
CA GLU A 248 -5.01 1.64 7.44
C GLU A 248 -4.87 0.15 7.81
N PRO A 249 -4.68 -0.72 6.81
CA PRO A 249 -4.68 -2.15 7.03
C PRO A 249 -3.46 -2.61 7.82
N THR A 250 -3.63 -3.74 8.50
CA THR A 250 -2.53 -4.46 9.16
C THR A 250 -2.00 -5.54 8.22
N ILE A 251 -0.68 -5.58 8.04
CA ILE A 251 0.00 -6.61 7.24
C ILE A 251 -0.18 -7.95 7.92
N LEU A 252 -0.85 -8.89 7.25
CA LEU A 252 -0.95 -10.28 7.68
C LEU A 252 0.34 -11.02 7.34
N GLU A 253 0.76 -10.95 6.07
CA GLU A 253 1.88 -11.70 5.54
C GLU A 253 2.63 -10.92 4.46
N THR A 254 3.93 -11.14 4.35
CA THR A 254 4.79 -10.52 3.32
C THR A 254 5.26 -11.58 2.32
N GLY A 255 5.43 -11.21 1.06
CA GLY A 255 5.89 -12.10 -0.02
C GLY A 255 4.77 -12.91 -0.68
N THR A 256 3.53 -12.48 -0.52
CA THR A 256 2.35 -13.02 -1.20
C THR A 256 1.30 -11.93 -1.35
N THR A 257 0.51 -12.00 -2.41
CA THR A 257 -0.72 -11.23 -2.61
C THR A 257 -1.97 -12.12 -2.55
N ASP A 258 -1.81 -13.41 -2.32
CA ASP A 258 -2.91 -14.36 -2.27
C ASP A 258 -3.28 -14.67 -0.82
N GLU A 259 -4.58 -14.73 -0.54
CA GLU A 259 -5.08 -15.25 0.73
C GLU A 259 -4.64 -16.71 0.94
N PRO A 260 -4.26 -17.09 2.17
CA PRO A 260 -3.79 -18.44 2.46
C PRO A 260 -4.87 -19.50 2.24
N GLY A 261 -4.43 -20.73 1.97
CA GLY A 261 -5.30 -21.90 1.83
C GLY A 261 -5.94 -22.09 0.46
N GLU A 262 -6.58 -23.23 0.25
CA GLU A 262 -7.28 -23.57 -1.00
C GLU A 262 -8.79 -23.36 -0.84
N ALA A 263 -9.43 -22.72 -1.81
CA ALA A 263 -10.88 -22.52 -1.80
C ALA A 263 -11.63 -23.87 -1.82
N THR A 264 -12.62 -24.00 -0.94
CA THR A 264 -13.45 -25.19 -0.75
C THR A 264 -14.85 -24.77 -0.27
N THR A 265 -15.69 -25.74 0.06
CA THR A 265 -17.03 -25.50 0.61
C THR A 265 -17.22 -26.29 1.88
N THR A 266 -17.84 -25.67 2.89
CA THR A 266 -18.22 -26.33 4.14
C THR A 266 -19.73 -26.20 4.35
N THR A 267 -20.41 -27.32 4.62
CA THR A 267 -21.83 -27.29 4.96
C THR A 267 -22.00 -27.13 6.46
N VAL A 268 -22.86 -26.20 6.86
CA VAL A 268 -23.23 -25.98 8.26
C VAL A 268 -24.74 -26.01 8.44
N GLU A 269 -25.17 -26.42 9.63
CA GLU A 269 -26.53 -26.21 10.14
C GLU A 269 -26.54 -25.00 11.06
N ILE A 270 -27.60 -24.20 10.99
CA ILE A 270 -27.83 -23.04 11.86
C ILE A 270 -29.27 -23.14 12.38
N ASP A 271 -29.43 -23.12 13.69
CA ASP A 271 -30.74 -23.20 14.35
C ASP A 271 -31.18 -21.79 14.75
N LEU A 272 -32.39 -21.42 14.33
CA LEU A 272 -33.04 -20.15 14.63
C LEU A 272 -34.30 -20.43 15.45
N ASP A 273 -34.29 -20.05 16.72
CA ASP A 273 -35.37 -20.37 17.64
C ASP A 273 -36.47 -19.30 17.66
N GLU A 274 -37.70 -19.73 17.90
CA GLU A 274 -38.83 -18.85 18.29
C GLU A 274 -39.17 -17.72 17.28
N LEU A 275 -38.89 -17.91 16.00
CA LEU A 275 -39.19 -16.95 14.94
C LEU A 275 -40.70 -16.80 14.75
N SER A 276 -41.19 -15.58 14.51
CA SER A 276 -42.58 -15.40 14.07
C SER A 276 -42.80 -15.95 12.67
N ASP A 277 -44.06 -16.26 12.32
CA ASP A 277 -44.39 -16.78 10.99
C ASP A 277 -43.80 -15.91 9.86
N ARG A 278 -43.76 -14.59 10.05
CA ARG A 278 -43.24 -13.63 9.08
C ARG A 278 -41.71 -13.65 8.98
N GLU A 279 -41.00 -13.88 10.08
CA GLU A 279 -39.54 -13.99 10.09
C GLU A 279 -39.10 -15.32 9.48
N ALA A 280 -39.76 -16.42 9.86
CA ALA A 280 -39.51 -17.73 9.29
C ALA A 280 -39.76 -17.77 7.77
N ASP A 281 -40.77 -17.05 7.26
CA ASP A 281 -41.06 -16.92 5.83
C ASP A 281 -39.97 -16.18 5.03
N LEU A 282 -39.01 -15.50 5.68
CA LEU A 282 -37.90 -14.84 4.98
C LEU A 282 -36.82 -15.81 4.51
N PHE A 283 -36.76 -17.02 5.09
CA PHE A 283 -35.75 -18.01 4.78
C PHE A 283 -36.25 -19.00 3.73
N GLU A 284 -35.63 -18.97 2.56
CA GLU A 284 -35.94 -19.88 1.44
C GLU A 284 -34.64 -20.49 0.89
N PRO A 285 -34.66 -21.77 0.45
CA PRO A 285 -33.53 -22.33 -0.28
C PRO A 285 -33.19 -21.51 -1.53
N GLY A 286 -31.91 -21.26 -1.76
CA GLY A 286 -31.37 -20.46 -2.86
C GLY A 286 -31.06 -19.01 -2.50
N LEU A 287 -31.35 -18.56 -1.28
CA LEU A 287 -30.82 -17.28 -0.78
C LEU A 287 -29.31 -17.33 -0.65
N THR A 288 -28.64 -16.24 -1.03
CA THR A 288 -27.18 -16.16 -1.07
C THR A 288 -26.68 -14.90 -0.39
N GLU A 289 -25.58 -15.03 0.35
CA GLU A 289 -24.75 -13.88 0.66
C GLU A 289 -23.79 -13.64 -0.50
N THR A 290 -23.87 -12.46 -1.10
CA THR A 290 -22.98 -12.06 -2.22
C THR A 290 -22.36 -10.72 -1.92
N THR A 291 -21.02 -10.67 -1.87
CA THR A 291 -20.25 -9.44 -1.64
C THR A 291 -19.12 -9.37 -2.66
N GLY A 292 -18.86 -8.19 -3.22
CA GLY A 292 -17.82 -8.02 -4.26
C GLY A 292 -18.08 -8.80 -5.57
N GLY A 293 -19.31 -9.30 -5.76
CA GLY A 293 -19.66 -10.17 -6.90
C GLY A 293 -19.39 -11.66 -6.67
N GLU A 294 -18.93 -12.03 -5.48
CA GLU A 294 -18.62 -13.40 -5.07
C GLU A 294 -19.66 -13.91 -4.07
N THR A 295 -20.13 -15.15 -4.26
CA THR A 295 -21.12 -15.78 -3.37
C THR A 295 -20.39 -16.47 -2.22
N ARG A 296 -20.56 -15.96 -1.00
CA ARG A 296 -19.90 -16.47 0.21
C ARG A 296 -20.68 -17.55 0.93
N ALA A 297 -22.00 -17.52 0.82
CA ALA A 297 -22.86 -18.50 1.46
C ALA A 297 -24.14 -18.71 0.64
N THR A 298 -24.67 -19.93 0.64
CA THR A 298 -25.95 -20.28 0.01
C THR A 298 -26.78 -21.14 0.94
N ILE A 299 -28.04 -20.74 1.19
CA ILE A 299 -29.01 -21.60 1.87
C ILE A 299 -29.41 -22.71 0.92
N THR A 300 -29.11 -23.96 1.25
CA THR A 300 -29.46 -25.13 0.44
C THR A 300 -30.68 -25.89 0.98
N GLY A 301 -30.96 -25.75 2.28
CA GLY A 301 -32.08 -26.38 2.97
C GLY A 301 -32.68 -25.47 4.04
N VAL A 302 -33.98 -25.60 4.24
CA VAL A 302 -34.73 -24.92 5.31
C VAL A 302 -35.75 -25.91 5.86
N ASP A 303 -35.58 -26.28 7.11
CA ASP A 303 -36.51 -27.12 7.87
C ASP A 303 -37.21 -26.26 8.94
N ARG A 304 -38.53 -26.32 8.98
CA ARG A 304 -39.36 -25.47 9.86
C ARG A 304 -40.28 -26.33 10.70
N GLU A 305 -40.23 -26.14 12.01
CA GLU A 305 -41.06 -26.84 12.99
C GLU A 305 -41.72 -25.84 13.95
N PRO A 306 -42.96 -26.06 14.40
CA PRO A 306 -43.56 -25.19 15.41
C PRO A 306 -42.74 -25.17 16.70
N ALA A 307 -42.43 -23.98 17.21
CA ALA A 307 -41.60 -23.82 18.40
C ALA A 307 -42.23 -24.50 19.63
N THR A 308 -41.44 -24.96 20.59
CA THR A 308 -41.99 -25.65 21.78
C THR A 308 -42.20 -24.72 22.98
N VAL A 309 -43.41 -24.73 23.56
CA VAL A 309 -43.73 -24.05 24.83
C VAL A 309 -44.02 -25.01 25.96
N VAL A 310 -43.49 -24.71 27.15
CA VAL A 310 -43.80 -25.45 28.37
C VAL A 310 -44.99 -24.80 29.09
N VAL A 311 -46.13 -25.51 29.12
CA VAL A 311 -47.37 -25.07 29.76
C VAL A 311 -47.56 -25.81 31.07
N LYS A 312 -47.86 -25.06 32.15
CA LYS A 312 -48.22 -25.65 33.45
C LYS A 312 -49.72 -25.96 33.49
N ALA A 313 -50.07 -27.22 33.72
CA ALA A 313 -51.44 -27.67 33.89
C ALA A 313 -52.01 -27.32 35.27
N GLU A 314 -53.33 -27.41 35.42
CA GLU A 314 -54.07 -27.09 36.66
C GLU A 314 -53.66 -27.97 37.86
N ASP A 315 -53.16 -29.17 37.60
CA ASP A 315 -52.62 -30.10 38.60
C ASP A 315 -51.16 -29.80 39.00
N GLY A 316 -50.55 -28.79 38.38
CA GLY A 316 -49.18 -28.37 38.61
C GLY A 316 -48.12 -29.09 37.76
N SER A 317 -48.51 -30.04 36.90
CA SER A 317 -47.60 -30.70 35.95
C SER A 317 -47.16 -29.76 34.81
N LEU A 318 -45.97 -29.99 34.26
CA LEU A 318 -45.46 -29.27 33.09
C LEU A 318 -45.66 -30.13 31.84
N ASN A 319 -46.21 -29.55 30.77
CA ASN A 319 -46.46 -30.22 29.49
C ASN A 319 -45.89 -29.37 28.35
N GLU A 320 -45.23 -30.01 27.40
CA GLU A 320 -44.77 -29.37 26.16
C GLU A 320 -45.91 -29.31 25.15
N GLN A 321 -46.08 -28.16 24.50
CA GLN A 321 -47.04 -27.93 23.42
C GLN A 321 -46.37 -27.11 22.32
N ALA A 322 -46.83 -27.26 21.07
CA ALA A 322 -46.42 -26.39 19.98
C ALA A 322 -46.90 -24.95 20.21
N HIS A 323 -46.04 -23.98 19.92
CA HIS A 323 -46.35 -22.56 19.91
C HIS A 323 -47.29 -22.29 18.72
N PRO A 324 -48.37 -21.52 18.90
CA PRO A 324 -49.39 -21.35 17.85
C PRO A 324 -48.98 -20.44 16.67
N THR A 325 -47.90 -19.66 16.81
CA THR A 325 -47.49 -18.60 15.85
C THR A 325 -45.98 -18.38 15.78
N LYS A 326 -45.20 -19.33 16.30
CA LYS A 326 -43.74 -19.24 16.28
C LYS A 326 -43.19 -20.57 15.83
N ASP A 327 -42.10 -20.52 15.10
CA ASP A 327 -41.41 -21.68 14.56
C ASP A 327 -39.93 -21.63 14.93
N ASP A 328 -39.38 -22.82 15.12
CA ASP A 328 -37.94 -23.06 15.13
C ASP A 328 -37.55 -23.43 13.68
N VAL A 329 -36.49 -22.82 13.16
CA VAL A 329 -36.02 -23.00 11.78
C VAL A 329 -34.58 -23.47 11.79
N THR A 330 -34.31 -24.61 11.16
CA THR A 330 -32.95 -25.10 10.90
C THR A 330 -32.60 -24.81 9.45
N LEU A 331 -31.54 -24.04 9.24
CA LEU A 331 -30.98 -23.74 7.93
C LEU A 331 -29.82 -24.68 7.63
N THR A 332 -29.82 -25.31 6.46
CA THR A 332 -28.62 -25.92 5.89
C THR A 332 -27.97 -24.92 4.95
N VAL A 333 -26.74 -24.50 5.26
CA VAL A 333 -26.02 -23.46 4.53
C VAL A 333 -24.69 -24.01 4.02
N GLU A 334 -24.42 -23.83 2.72
CA GLU A 334 -23.11 -24.07 2.13
C GLU A 334 -22.29 -22.77 2.20
N LEU A 335 -21.15 -22.81 2.88
CA LEU A 335 -20.22 -21.70 3.03
C LEU A 335 -19.04 -21.88 2.06
N GLU A 336 -18.64 -20.81 1.39
CA GLU A 336 -17.35 -20.72 0.69
C GLU A 336 -16.25 -20.56 1.75
N THR A 337 -15.43 -21.59 1.92
CA THR A 337 -14.37 -21.65 2.93
C THR A 337 -13.01 -21.83 2.28
N ARG A 338 -11.95 -21.63 3.05
CA ARG A 338 -10.57 -21.90 2.63
C ARG A 338 -9.93 -22.91 3.56
N GLU A 339 -9.32 -23.95 3.02
CA GLU A 339 -8.59 -24.94 3.81
C GLU A 339 -7.12 -24.53 3.91
N THR A 340 -6.66 -24.23 5.14
CA THR A 340 -5.27 -23.85 5.44
C THR A 340 -4.57 -24.97 6.22
N ASP A 341 -3.26 -24.82 6.44
CA ASP A 341 -2.50 -25.71 7.34
C ASP A 341 -2.97 -25.62 8.82
N LEU A 342 -3.72 -24.57 9.18
CA LEU A 342 -4.25 -24.34 10.53
C LEU A 342 -5.71 -24.83 10.67
N GLY A 343 -6.36 -25.18 9.56
CA GLY A 343 -7.74 -25.64 9.49
C GLY A 343 -8.58 -24.84 8.50
N THR A 344 -9.89 -25.12 8.50
CA THR A 344 -10.87 -24.43 7.67
C THR A 344 -11.11 -23.02 8.16
N GLU A 345 -11.13 -22.06 7.24
CA GLU A 345 -11.43 -20.65 7.51
C GLU A 345 -12.66 -20.19 6.70
N PHE A 346 -13.46 -19.31 7.31
CA PHE A 346 -14.58 -18.63 6.69
C PHE A 346 -14.42 -17.13 6.95
N LYS A 347 -14.48 -16.30 5.88
CA LYS A 347 -14.28 -14.84 5.98
C LYS A 347 -12.97 -14.46 6.70
N SER A 348 -11.89 -15.15 6.36
CA SER A 348 -10.54 -15.01 6.95
C SER A 348 -10.47 -15.24 8.47
N GLU A 349 -11.44 -15.97 9.04
CA GLU A 349 -11.39 -16.45 10.43
C GLU A 349 -11.51 -17.97 10.50
N THR A 350 -10.80 -18.60 11.45
CA THR A 350 -10.93 -20.04 11.67
C THR A 350 -12.38 -20.42 11.99
N LEU A 351 -12.94 -21.36 11.23
CA LEU A 351 -14.29 -21.88 11.41
C LEU A 351 -14.26 -23.18 12.23
N ARG A 352 -15.00 -23.22 13.34
CA ARG A 352 -15.20 -24.42 14.16
C ARG A 352 -16.67 -24.67 14.42
N THR A 353 -17.03 -25.93 14.66
CA THR A 353 -18.37 -26.30 15.11
C THR A 353 -18.76 -25.54 16.37
N GLY A 354 -19.87 -24.81 16.29
CA GLY A 354 -20.46 -24.03 17.37
C GLY A 354 -20.00 -22.57 17.45
N ASP A 355 -19.17 -22.12 16.50
CA ASP A 355 -18.80 -20.71 16.34
C ASP A 355 -20.00 -19.90 15.83
N THR A 356 -20.11 -18.65 16.29
CA THR A 356 -21.13 -17.72 15.80
C THR A 356 -20.64 -17.09 14.50
N ILE A 357 -21.47 -17.16 13.46
CA ILE A 357 -21.17 -16.55 12.16
C ILE A 357 -22.22 -15.50 11.81
N TYR A 358 -21.78 -14.44 11.13
CA TYR A 358 -22.66 -13.44 10.54
C TYR A 358 -22.88 -13.76 9.06
N LEU A 359 -24.14 -13.80 8.63
CA LEU A 359 -24.54 -13.99 7.23
C LEU A 359 -25.55 -12.92 6.83
N ASP A 360 -25.31 -12.25 5.70
CA ASP A 360 -26.23 -11.28 5.10
C ASP A 360 -26.76 -11.80 3.76
N PHE A 361 -28.01 -12.26 3.76
CA PHE A 361 -28.69 -12.77 2.56
C PHE A 361 -29.41 -11.65 1.78
N GLY A 362 -29.17 -10.37 2.11
CA GLY A 362 -29.73 -9.18 1.47
C GLY A 362 -31.19 -8.88 1.82
N VAL A 363 -31.99 -9.91 2.12
CA VAL A 363 -33.39 -9.76 2.61
C VAL A 363 -33.49 -9.93 4.13
N THR A 364 -32.52 -10.60 4.73
CA THR A 364 -32.41 -10.86 6.16
C THR A 364 -30.96 -11.17 6.52
N THR A 365 -30.60 -10.91 7.77
CA THR A 365 -29.31 -11.27 8.34
C THR A 365 -29.47 -12.37 9.39
N VAL A 366 -28.40 -13.13 9.62
CA VAL A 366 -28.30 -14.17 10.64
C VAL A 366 -26.99 -13.98 11.39
N GLU A 367 -27.05 -13.95 12.72
CA GLU A 367 -25.87 -13.95 13.59
C GLU A 367 -26.07 -15.03 14.65
N GLU A 368 -25.76 -16.27 14.29
CA GLU A 368 -26.05 -17.44 15.12
C GLU A 368 -24.93 -18.48 15.04
N ARG A 369 -25.02 -19.47 15.94
CA ARG A 369 -24.04 -20.56 15.99
C ARG A 369 -24.22 -21.49 14.79
N ALA A 370 -23.10 -21.88 14.18
CA ALA A 370 -23.08 -22.80 13.06
C ALA A 370 -22.46 -24.15 13.46
N TRP A 371 -23.11 -25.25 13.09
CA TRP A 371 -22.63 -26.61 13.33
C TRP A 371 -22.21 -27.26 12.01
N ILE A 372 -20.93 -27.59 11.86
CA ILE A 372 -20.41 -28.24 10.65
C ILE A 372 -21.03 -29.63 10.50
N VAL A 373 -21.52 -29.93 9.29
CA VAL A 373 -22.15 -31.20 8.89
C VAL A 373 -21.21 -31.91 7.91
N ASP A 374 -20.40 -32.84 8.41
CA ASP A 374 -19.44 -33.64 7.61
C ASP A 374 -20.09 -34.51 6.51
#